data_AF-A0A508A935-F1
#
_entry.id   AF-A0A508A935-F1
#
_cell.length_a   1.000
_cell.length_b   1.000
_cell.length_c   1.000
_cell.angle_alpha   90.00
_cell.angle_beta   90.00
_cell.angle_gamma   90.00
#
_symmetry.space_group_name_H-M   'P 1'
#
loop_
_entity.id
_entity.type
_entity.pdbx_description
1 polymer ?
#
loop_
_entity_poly.entity_id
_entity_poly.type
_entity_poly.pdbx_seq_one_letter_code
_entity_poly.pdbx_strand_id
1 'polypeptide(L)'
;MQLVPRSFRPHALPASLLGGLVLALSACQPTPPAPATAAGDAAATPAEAAPAPADAMIEGRATYRERMLLPPGSRLSVQLLDNQLADTPRAVLAEVEVEDARSSPIPFRLPYDATELRPNGLYGLHASVRGPDGRLLFVTDTRHAVDPASDAPIELLMKRVAGRAAPDTPGEVPQAGLTLQCGDLRVDAQLRPGDGKAMLALSGRQLVLASADDGNRYEDDLGNALDTRDGAYALSLAGQPAVACTPVETPSPWGAAARRGIAFRAAGNEPGWHVEVGTGDAPRLKAELDYGTRTVEVERAAAQGLGYAGTATDGSVVRLEVERTACQDDMSGESFEASARLHVNGETFRGCGSFPAP
;
A
#
# COMPACT_ATOMS: atom_id res chain seq x y z
N MET A 1 -20.22 -33.94 -50.03
CA MET A 1 -20.35 -32.75 -50.90
C MET A 1 -20.30 -31.53 -50.01
N GLN A 2 -19.14 -30.91 -49.76
CA GLN A 2 -18.35 -29.98 -50.58
C GLN A 2 -18.97 -28.58 -50.77
N LEU A 3 -18.10 -27.59 -50.48
CA LEU A 3 -17.97 -26.20 -50.97
C LEU A 3 -18.82 -25.12 -50.24
N VAL A 4 -18.25 -24.24 -49.41
CA VAL A 4 -17.24 -23.14 -49.59
C VAL A 4 -17.92 -21.77 -49.90
N PRO A 5 -17.40 -20.65 -49.36
CA PRO A 5 -18.13 -19.41 -49.08
C PRO A 5 -17.96 -18.34 -50.18
N ARG A 6 -18.61 -17.18 -50.01
CA ARG A 6 -18.42 -16.00 -50.88
C ARG A 6 -17.97 -14.76 -50.12
N SER A 7 -16.76 -14.32 -50.48
CA SER A 7 -16.13 -13.02 -50.27
C SER A 7 -16.44 -12.06 -51.42
N PHE A 8 -16.51 -10.74 -51.18
CA PHE A 8 -16.17 -9.63 -52.12
C PHE A 8 -16.13 -8.34 -51.27
N ARG A 9 -14.97 -7.80 -50.84
CA ARG A 9 -13.95 -6.92 -51.47
C ARG A 9 -14.42 -5.53 -52.00
N PRO A 10 -13.55 -4.51 -51.90
CA PRO A 10 -13.88 -3.08 -51.70
C PRO A 10 -13.83 -2.25 -52.99
N HIS A 11 -14.19 -0.95 -52.90
CA HIS A 11 -13.95 0.05 -53.95
C HIS A 11 -13.23 1.27 -53.40
N ALA A 12 -12.30 1.77 -54.21
CA ALA A 12 -11.39 2.88 -53.97
C ALA A 12 -11.89 4.19 -54.61
N LEU A 13 -11.45 5.34 -54.05
CA LEU A 13 -11.01 6.62 -54.66
C LEU A 13 -11.91 7.34 -55.71
N PRO A 14 -11.94 8.70 -55.78
CA PRO A 14 -10.77 9.51 -56.16
C PRO A 14 -10.66 10.94 -55.58
N ALA A 15 -9.54 11.58 -55.95
CA ALA A 15 -9.11 12.95 -55.66
C ALA A 15 -9.61 14.00 -56.68
N SER A 16 -9.69 15.28 -56.28
CA SER A 16 -9.66 16.54 -57.10
C SER A 16 -9.61 17.73 -56.11
N LEU A 17 -8.63 18.66 -56.04
CA LEU A 17 -8.13 19.74 -56.91
C LEU A 17 -9.04 20.99 -57.09
N LEU A 18 -8.40 22.18 -57.01
CA LEU A 18 -8.84 23.59 -57.21
C LEU A 18 -9.40 24.31 -55.95
N GLY A 19 -9.09 25.56 -55.60
CA GLY A 19 -8.30 26.64 -56.21
C GLY A 19 -8.89 28.02 -55.83
N GLY A 20 -8.09 28.92 -55.25
CA GLY A 20 -8.23 30.40 -55.29
C GLY A 20 -9.16 31.12 -54.28
N LEU A 21 -8.64 32.13 -53.56
CA LEU A 21 -8.91 33.57 -53.78
C LEU A 21 -8.32 34.44 -52.65
N VAL A 22 -7.67 35.53 -53.05
CA VAL A 22 -7.00 36.57 -52.22
C VAL A 22 -8.01 37.60 -51.72
N LEU A 23 -7.84 38.11 -50.49
CA LEU A 23 -8.23 39.48 -50.12
C LEU A 23 -7.31 40.00 -49.00
N ALA A 24 -6.61 41.08 -49.30
CA ALA A 24 -5.73 41.82 -48.42
C ALA A 24 -6.51 42.81 -47.55
N LEU A 25 -6.17 42.91 -46.27
CA LEU A 25 -6.46 44.07 -45.44
C LEU A 25 -5.19 44.44 -44.66
N SER A 26 -4.70 45.63 -44.97
CA SER A 26 -3.53 46.30 -44.43
C SER A 26 -3.94 47.13 -43.21
N ALA A 27 -3.25 47.02 -42.08
CA ALA A 27 -3.27 48.04 -41.02
C ALA A 27 -2.07 47.93 -40.04
N CYS A 28 -1.25 48.97 -40.07
CA CYS A 28 -0.42 49.62 -39.02
C CYS A 28 0.38 48.81 -37.98
N GLN A 29 1.70 49.07 -37.98
CA GLN A 29 2.70 48.73 -36.95
C GLN A 29 2.43 49.47 -35.61
N PRO A 30 3.02 49.00 -34.50
CA PRO A 30 4.29 49.61 -34.07
C PRO A 30 5.35 48.63 -33.57
N THR A 31 6.61 48.97 -33.85
CA THR A 31 7.85 48.27 -33.48
C THR A 31 8.10 48.27 -31.96
N PRO A 32 8.54 47.14 -31.37
CA PRO A 32 9.27 47.14 -30.10
C PRO A 32 10.75 46.71 -30.25
N PRO A 33 11.62 47.11 -29.31
CA PRO A 33 13.08 47.07 -29.45
C PRO A 33 13.70 45.70 -29.13
N ALA A 34 14.96 45.54 -29.56
CA ALA A 34 15.82 44.39 -29.33
C ALA A 34 15.94 43.99 -27.84
N PRO A 35 16.10 42.70 -27.50
CA PRO A 35 16.52 42.33 -26.17
C PRO A 35 18.05 42.41 -26.06
N ALA A 36 18.50 43.23 -25.11
CA ALA A 36 19.85 43.18 -24.57
C ALA A 36 20.03 41.93 -23.71
N THR A 37 21.20 41.32 -23.81
CA THR A 37 21.73 40.33 -22.87
C THR A 37 21.88 40.93 -21.48
N ALA A 38 21.27 40.31 -20.46
CA ALA A 38 21.71 40.41 -19.08
C ALA A 38 21.50 39.06 -18.40
N ALA A 39 22.60 38.55 -17.86
CA ALA A 39 22.65 37.36 -17.01
C ALA A 39 21.89 37.59 -15.70
N GLY A 40 21.20 36.56 -15.25
CA GLY A 40 20.57 36.50 -13.93
C GLY A 40 20.28 35.05 -13.60
N ASP A 41 21.19 34.42 -12.86
CA ASP A 41 20.92 33.19 -12.13
C ASP A 41 19.74 33.43 -11.17
N ALA A 42 18.58 32.88 -11.52
CA ALA A 42 17.47 32.72 -10.59
C ALA A 42 17.30 31.22 -10.36
N ALA A 43 17.83 30.77 -9.23
CA ALA A 43 17.54 29.47 -8.66
C ALA A 43 16.01 29.31 -8.59
N ALA A 44 15.48 28.30 -9.27
CA ALA A 44 14.10 27.88 -9.11
C ALA A 44 13.95 27.29 -7.71
N THR A 45 13.40 28.07 -6.79
CA THR A 45 12.89 27.59 -5.50
C THR A 45 11.79 26.56 -5.78
N PRO A 46 11.82 25.35 -5.20
CA PRO A 46 10.68 24.45 -5.25
C PRO A 46 9.49 25.14 -4.57
N ALA A 47 8.37 25.23 -5.27
CA ALA A 47 7.13 25.71 -4.70
C ALA A 47 6.71 24.77 -3.56
N GLU A 48 6.79 25.30 -2.35
CA GLU A 48 6.18 24.73 -1.15
C GLU A 48 4.68 24.56 -1.42
N ALA A 49 4.18 23.33 -1.27
CA ALA A 49 2.78 23.02 -1.46
C ALA A 49 1.96 23.81 -0.43
N ALA A 50 1.18 24.79 -0.90
CA ALA A 50 0.28 25.55 -0.05
C ALA A 50 -0.74 24.58 0.59
N PRO A 51 -1.08 24.74 1.88
CA PRO A 51 -2.06 23.90 2.54
C PRO A 51 -3.42 24.04 1.84
N ALA A 52 -4.14 22.91 1.71
CA ALA A 52 -5.49 22.87 1.17
C ALA A 52 -6.42 23.82 1.97
N PRO A 53 -7.45 24.40 1.34
CA PRO A 53 -8.43 25.21 2.05
C PRO A 53 -9.12 24.35 3.11
N ALA A 54 -9.05 24.77 4.37
CA ALA A 54 -9.70 24.10 5.49
C ALA A 54 -10.85 24.96 6.01
N ASP A 55 -12.07 24.40 6.01
CA ASP A 55 -13.28 25.06 6.51
C ASP A 55 -13.79 24.44 7.82
N ALA A 56 -13.23 23.30 8.25
CA ALA A 56 -13.52 22.64 9.52
C ALA A 56 -12.26 22.11 10.22
N MET A 57 -12.40 21.77 11.51
CA MET A 57 -11.28 21.45 12.41
C MET A 57 -11.65 20.32 13.38
N ILE A 58 -10.76 19.34 13.52
CA ILE A 58 -10.83 18.31 14.57
C ILE A 58 -9.77 18.61 15.64
N GLU A 59 -10.18 18.74 16.89
CA GLU A 59 -9.27 18.94 18.03
C GLU A 59 -9.23 17.69 18.93
N GLY A 60 -8.03 17.32 19.38
CA GLY A 60 -7.89 16.15 20.24
C GLY A 60 -6.55 16.04 20.95
N ARG A 61 -6.39 14.94 21.69
CA ARG A 61 -5.16 14.59 22.40
C ARG A 61 -4.72 13.17 22.05
N ALA A 62 -3.47 13.02 21.66
CA ALA A 62 -2.83 11.72 21.50
C ALA A 62 -2.08 11.34 22.79
N THR A 63 -2.32 10.14 23.31
CA THR A 63 -1.77 9.64 24.56
C THR A 63 -1.03 8.32 24.35
N TYR A 64 -0.05 8.03 25.19
CA TYR A 64 0.55 6.71 25.33
C TYR A 64 0.70 6.37 26.82
N ARG A 65 0.77 5.08 27.16
CA ARG A 65 0.66 4.59 28.55
C ARG A 65 1.98 4.66 29.31
N GLU A 66 3.09 4.61 28.59
CA GLU A 66 4.44 4.57 29.12
C GLU A 66 4.78 5.92 29.78
N ARG A 67 5.28 5.88 31.01
CA ARG A 67 5.70 7.09 31.74
C ARG A 67 7.10 7.50 31.32
N MET A 68 7.26 7.90 30.07
CA MET A 68 8.53 8.33 29.48
C MET A 68 8.35 9.59 28.65
N LEU A 69 9.43 10.35 28.52
CA LEU A 69 9.53 11.39 27.48
C LEU A 69 9.83 10.73 26.14
N LEU A 70 9.23 11.28 25.09
CA LEU A 70 9.63 10.98 23.73
C LEU A 70 11.02 11.60 23.46
N PRO A 71 11.85 10.97 22.62
CA PRO A 71 13.11 11.56 22.18
C PRO A 71 12.90 12.99 21.61
N PRO A 72 13.82 13.94 21.86
CA PRO A 72 13.79 15.25 21.19
C PRO A 72 13.71 15.11 19.67
N GLY A 73 12.93 15.96 19.00
CA GLY A 73 12.68 15.86 17.55
C GLY A 73 11.72 14.75 17.13
N SER A 74 10.99 14.13 18.07
CA SER A 74 9.89 13.22 17.71
C SER A 74 8.72 14.00 17.11
N ARG A 75 8.08 13.42 16.09
CA ARG A 75 6.99 14.04 15.33
C ARG A 75 5.76 13.15 15.41
N LEU A 76 4.62 13.75 15.76
CA LEU A 76 3.31 13.10 15.76
C LEU A 76 2.64 13.38 14.41
N SER A 77 2.22 12.36 13.68
CA SER A 77 1.32 12.49 12.53
C SER A 77 -0.08 12.00 12.93
N VAL A 78 -1.11 12.79 12.63
CA VAL A 78 -2.52 12.43 12.82
C VAL A 78 -3.24 12.57 11.49
N GLN A 79 -3.90 11.51 11.04
CA GLN A 79 -4.61 11.44 9.78
C GLN A 79 -6.11 11.24 10.03
N LEU A 80 -6.94 11.97 9.28
CA LEU A 80 -8.36 11.71 9.10
C LEU A 80 -8.54 10.85 7.85
N LEU A 81 -9.17 9.70 8.02
CA LEU A 81 -9.39 8.76 6.92
C LEU A 81 -10.88 8.46 6.69
N ASP A 82 -11.26 8.30 5.43
CA ASP A 82 -12.49 7.63 5.04
C ASP A 82 -12.28 6.11 5.05
N ASN A 83 -12.93 5.42 5.97
CA ASN A 83 -12.78 3.98 6.18
C ASN A 83 -13.50 3.14 5.12
N GLN A 84 -14.41 3.72 4.33
CA GLN A 84 -15.04 2.99 3.23
C GLN A 84 -14.27 3.15 1.90
N LEU A 85 -13.16 3.89 1.90
CA LEU A 85 -12.16 3.88 0.84
C LEU A 85 -10.96 3.07 1.35
N ALA A 86 -11.05 1.73 1.29
CA ALA A 86 -10.01 0.86 1.81
C ALA A 86 -8.65 1.08 1.11
N ASP A 87 -7.58 1.22 1.89
CA ASP A 87 -6.16 1.19 1.49
C ASP A 87 -5.75 1.91 0.20
N THR A 88 -6.47 2.99 -0.15
CA THR A 88 -6.09 3.90 -1.22
C THR A 88 -5.47 5.18 -0.65
N PRO A 89 -4.57 5.86 -1.40
CA PRO A 89 -4.11 7.20 -1.02
C PRO A 89 -5.26 8.20 -0.88
N ARG A 90 -6.40 7.96 -1.57
CA ARG A 90 -7.62 8.77 -1.46
C ARG A 90 -8.37 8.57 -0.15
N ALA A 91 -8.00 7.59 0.65
CA ALA A 91 -8.60 7.37 1.96
C ALA A 91 -8.22 8.47 2.94
N VAL A 92 -7.06 9.11 2.78
CA VAL A 92 -6.60 10.20 3.66
C VAL A 92 -7.24 11.50 3.19
N LEU A 93 -8.12 12.05 4.01
CA LEU A 93 -8.82 13.32 3.76
C LEU A 93 -8.06 14.51 4.32
N ALA A 94 -7.33 14.29 5.43
CA ALA A 94 -6.49 15.32 6.03
C ALA A 94 -5.36 14.67 6.84
N GLU A 95 -4.25 15.38 6.95
CA GLU A 95 -3.13 15.00 7.81
C GLU A 95 -2.58 16.26 8.50
N VAL A 96 -2.19 16.11 9.76
CA VAL A 96 -1.42 17.13 10.49
C VAL A 96 -0.19 16.49 11.11
N GLU A 97 0.93 17.19 11.02
CA GLU A 97 2.15 16.85 11.74
C GLU A 97 2.36 17.84 12.90
N VAL A 98 2.58 17.31 14.09
CA VAL A 98 2.95 18.06 15.29
C VAL A 98 4.42 17.78 15.58
N GLU A 99 5.24 18.80 15.36
CA GLU A 99 6.66 18.78 15.67
C GLU A 99 6.91 18.78 17.18
N ASP A 100 8.11 18.34 17.58
CA ASP A 100 8.56 18.31 18.98
C ASP A 100 7.54 17.72 19.95
N ALA A 101 6.94 16.59 19.55
CA ALA A 101 6.09 15.78 20.42
C ALA A 101 6.97 15.17 21.54
N ARG A 102 6.96 15.77 22.74
CA ARG A 102 7.89 15.41 23.84
C ARG A 102 7.26 14.57 24.95
N SER A 103 5.96 14.71 25.18
CA SER A 103 5.29 14.06 26.31
C SER A 103 3.81 13.84 26.05
N SER A 104 3.29 12.68 26.47
CA SER A 104 1.85 12.42 26.59
C SER A 104 1.22 13.28 27.71
N PRO A 105 0.02 13.86 27.52
CA PRO A 105 -0.75 13.94 26.27
C PRO A 105 -0.19 14.97 25.28
N ILE A 106 -0.22 14.64 23.98
CA ILE A 106 0.19 15.53 22.88
C ILE A 106 -1.07 16.12 22.24
N PRO A 107 -1.31 17.43 22.32
CA PRO A 107 -2.47 18.05 21.66
C PRO A 107 -2.26 18.13 20.15
N PHE A 108 -3.33 17.98 19.38
CA PHE A 108 -3.32 18.19 17.93
C PHE A 108 -4.56 18.97 17.48
N ARG A 109 -4.43 19.65 16.33
CA ARG A 109 -5.50 20.36 15.63
C ARG A 109 -5.40 19.99 14.16
N LEU A 110 -6.37 19.23 13.67
CA LEU A 110 -6.39 18.67 12.32
C LEU A 110 -7.42 19.43 11.47
N PRO A 111 -6.98 20.41 10.66
CA PRO A 111 -7.83 21.07 9.69
C PRO A 111 -8.24 20.09 8.58
N TYR A 112 -9.48 20.17 8.10
CA TYR A 112 -9.96 19.35 6.97
C TYR A 112 -10.98 20.12 6.12
N ASP A 113 -11.20 19.64 4.88
CA ASP A 113 -12.22 20.16 3.97
C ASP A 113 -13.52 19.36 4.16
N ALA A 114 -14.57 20.01 4.67
CA ALA A 114 -15.85 19.37 4.93
C ALA A 114 -16.58 18.93 3.65
N THR A 115 -16.21 19.47 2.49
CA THR A 115 -16.79 19.08 1.20
C THR A 115 -16.27 17.74 0.68
N GLU A 116 -15.13 17.27 1.20
CA GLU A 116 -14.61 15.93 0.91
C GLU A 116 -15.34 14.82 1.69
N LEU A 117 -16.14 15.19 2.70
CA LEU A 117 -16.94 14.24 3.45
C LEU A 117 -18.10 13.72 2.60
N ARG A 118 -18.20 12.40 2.48
CA ARG A 118 -19.35 11.72 1.90
C ARG A 118 -20.56 11.74 2.85
N PRO A 119 -21.78 11.90 2.30
CA PRO A 119 -23.00 11.66 3.06
C PRO A 119 -23.02 10.24 3.63
N ASN A 120 -23.22 10.11 4.95
CA ASN A 120 -23.14 8.84 5.69
C ASN A 120 -21.78 8.12 5.59
N GLY A 121 -20.68 8.87 5.41
CA GLY A 121 -19.33 8.32 5.43
C GLY A 121 -18.95 7.76 6.81
N LEU A 122 -18.04 6.79 6.81
CA LEU A 122 -17.44 6.26 8.05
C LEU A 122 -16.01 6.76 8.14
N TYR A 123 -15.72 7.58 9.15
CA TYR A 123 -14.40 8.19 9.29
C TYR A 123 -13.64 7.62 10.48
N GLY A 124 -12.31 7.64 10.39
CA GLY A 124 -11.44 7.21 11.46
C GLY A 124 -10.20 8.10 11.57
N LEU A 125 -9.72 8.29 12.79
CA LEU A 125 -8.43 8.90 13.05
C LEU A 125 -7.36 7.82 13.23
N HIS A 126 -6.19 8.07 12.66
CA HIS A 126 -4.98 7.29 12.90
C HIS A 126 -3.89 8.22 13.40
N ALA A 127 -3.20 7.86 14.48
CA ALA A 127 -2.08 8.63 15.00
C ALA A 127 -0.82 7.78 15.10
N SER A 128 0.32 8.38 14.75
CA SER A 128 1.63 7.75 14.82
C SER A 128 2.68 8.73 15.32
N VAL A 129 3.64 8.27 16.11
CA VAL A 129 4.80 9.05 16.56
C VAL A 129 6.06 8.44 15.99
N ARG A 130 6.83 9.23 15.24
CA ARG A 130 8.17 8.85 14.76
C ARG A 130 9.24 9.61 15.53
N GLY A 131 10.36 8.93 15.82
CA GLY A 131 11.55 9.57 16.39
C GLY A 131 12.27 10.45 15.36
N PRO A 132 13.30 11.21 15.80
CA PRO A 132 14.14 12.01 14.90
C PRO A 132 14.90 11.15 13.88
N ASP A 133 15.07 9.86 14.16
CA ASP A 133 15.63 8.83 13.28
C ASP A 133 14.62 8.30 12.24
N GLY A 134 13.39 8.83 12.20
CA GLY A 134 12.30 8.38 11.33
C GLY A 134 11.60 7.10 11.78
N ARG A 135 12.09 6.46 12.86
CA ARG A 135 11.57 5.19 13.36
C ARG A 135 10.24 5.38 14.08
N LEU A 136 9.26 4.53 13.78
CA LEU A 136 7.97 4.51 14.45
C LEU A 136 8.13 4.07 15.92
N LEU A 137 7.72 4.92 16.84
CA LEU A 137 7.80 4.70 18.29
C LEU A 137 6.44 4.30 18.87
N PHE A 138 5.38 4.97 18.44
CA PHE A 138 4.01 4.74 18.89
C PHE A 138 3.02 4.83 17.72
N VAL A 139 1.93 4.07 17.79
CA VAL A 139 0.89 4.06 16.77
C VAL A 139 -0.46 3.67 17.39
N THR A 140 -1.58 4.19 16.90
CA THR A 140 -2.90 3.64 17.27
C THR A 140 -3.03 2.22 16.71
N ASP A 141 -3.56 1.30 17.53
CA ASP A 141 -3.69 -0.11 17.15
C ASP A 141 -4.91 -0.37 16.24
N THR A 142 -5.91 0.49 16.32
CA THR A 142 -7.03 0.56 15.39
C THR A 142 -7.25 2.00 14.93
N ARG A 143 -8.01 2.19 13.85
CA ARG A 143 -8.54 3.51 13.50
C ARG A 143 -9.59 3.90 14.55
N HIS A 144 -9.46 5.08 15.13
CA HIS A 144 -10.41 5.59 16.10
C HIS A 144 -11.60 6.19 15.35
N ALA A 145 -12.73 5.49 15.33
CA ALA A 145 -13.93 5.94 14.64
C ALA A 145 -14.35 7.33 15.17
N VAL A 146 -14.61 8.25 14.26
CA VAL A 146 -14.98 9.64 14.58
C VAL A 146 -16.13 10.08 13.68
N ASP A 147 -16.99 10.94 14.21
CA ASP A 147 -17.83 11.81 13.40
C ASP A 147 -17.11 13.17 13.30
N PRO A 148 -16.51 13.51 12.14
CA PRO A 148 -15.73 14.75 11.99
C PRO A 148 -16.53 16.01 12.30
N ALA A 149 -17.85 15.98 12.15
CA ALA A 149 -18.73 17.10 12.42
C ALA A 149 -19.11 17.24 13.91
N SER A 150 -18.67 16.31 14.76
CA SER A 150 -18.95 16.32 16.19
C SER A 150 -17.90 17.10 16.98
N ASP A 151 -18.34 17.93 17.91
CA ASP A 151 -17.46 18.64 18.88
C ASP A 151 -17.05 17.75 20.08
N ALA A 152 -17.26 16.44 20.00
CA ALA A 152 -16.92 15.53 21.09
C ALA A 152 -15.40 15.54 21.37
N PRO A 153 -14.97 15.48 22.63
CA PRO A 153 -13.54 15.44 22.95
C PRO A 153 -12.91 14.13 22.44
N ILE A 154 -11.86 14.25 21.64
CA ILE A 154 -11.17 13.11 21.04
C ILE A 154 -9.90 12.79 21.82
N GLU A 155 -9.79 11.54 22.25
CA GLU A 155 -8.58 10.98 22.85
C GLU A 155 -8.11 9.76 22.05
N LEU A 156 -6.90 9.86 21.49
CA LEU A 156 -6.26 8.77 20.76
C LEU A 156 -5.28 8.06 21.68
N LEU A 157 -5.50 6.78 21.94
CA LEU A 157 -4.53 5.96 22.67
C LEU A 157 -3.60 5.25 21.70
N MET A 158 -2.32 5.62 21.73
CA MET A 158 -1.27 4.99 20.95
C MET A 158 -0.57 3.91 21.77
N LYS A 159 -0.21 2.81 21.10
CA LYS A 159 0.59 1.71 21.66
C LYS A 159 2.02 1.82 21.15
N ARG A 160 2.97 1.48 22.03
CA ARG A 160 4.38 1.41 21.66
C ARG A 160 4.61 0.31 20.63
N VAL A 161 5.39 0.62 19.60
CA VAL A 161 5.93 -0.40 18.71
C VAL A 161 7.09 -1.06 19.45
N ALA A 162 6.98 -2.37 19.71
CA ALA A 162 8.05 -3.13 20.33
C ALA A 162 9.28 -3.09 19.42
N GLY A 163 10.25 -2.27 19.78
CA GLY A 163 11.54 -2.24 19.11
C GLY A 163 12.19 -3.61 19.29
N ARG A 164 12.52 -4.28 18.19
CA ARG A 164 13.53 -5.33 18.21
C ARG A 164 14.76 -4.74 18.89
N ALA A 165 15.20 -5.36 19.99
CA ALA A 165 16.51 -5.08 20.56
C ALA A 165 17.55 -5.24 19.45
N ALA A 166 18.37 -4.22 19.23
CA ALA A 166 19.52 -4.35 18.35
C ALA A 166 20.38 -5.51 18.88
N PRO A 167 20.78 -6.48 18.06
CA PRO A 167 21.91 -7.31 18.43
C PRO A 167 23.16 -6.44 18.35
N ASP A 168 23.76 -6.20 19.52
CA ASP A 168 25.14 -5.72 19.62
C ASP A 168 26.05 -6.80 19.03
N THR A 169 26.44 -6.63 17.78
CA THR A 169 27.65 -7.25 17.21
C THR A 169 28.23 -6.25 16.20
N PRO A 170 29.37 -5.62 16.49
CA PRO A 170 30.08 -4.83 15.50
C PRO A 170 30.69 -5.78 14.47
N GLY A 171 30.18 -5.78 13.24
CA GLY A 171 30.83 -6.42 12.10
C GLY A 171 29.95 -7.32 11.23
N GLU A 172 28.75 -6.90 10.85
CA GLU A 172 28.08 -7.35 9.62
C GLU A 172 27.07 -6.26 9.24
N VAL A 173 27.17 -5.70 8.04
CA VAL A 173 26.16 -4.75 7.53
C VAL A 173 24.84 -5.53 7.42
N PRO A 174 23.74 -5.11 8.08
CA PRO A 174 22.49 -5.84 7.95
C PRO A 174 22.02 -5.81 6.49
N GLN A 175 21.89 -7.00 5.91
CA GLN A 175 21.31 -7.25 4.58
C GLN A 175 19.97 -6.51 4.47
N ALA A 176 19.94 -5.39 3.75
CA ALA A 176 18.75 -4.56 3.64
C ALA A 176 17.72 -5.27 2.77
N GLY A 177 16.70 -5.86 3.40
CA GLY A 177 15.45 -6.13 2.71
C GLY A 177 14.90 -4.79 2.22
N LEU A 178 14.65 -4.68 0.91
CA LEU A 178 14.16 -3.47 0.27
C LEU A 178 12.75 -3.74 -0.25
N THR A 179 11.85 -2.77 -0.11
CA THR A 179 10.52 -2.88 -0.69
C THR A 179 10.47 -2.06 -1.97
N LEU A 180 9.98 -2.64 -3.06
CA LEU A 180 9.84 -2.01 -4.37
C LEU A 180 8.37 -1.82 -4.72
N GLN A 181 8.04 -0.66 -5.28
CA GLN A 181 6.82 -0.44 -6.05
C GLN A 181 7.13 -0.63 -7.53
N CYS A 182 6.57 -1.66 -8.16
CA CYS A 182 6.74 -2.01 -9.56
C CYS A 182 5.39 -1.92 -10.29
N GLY A 183 5.06 -0.76 -10.86
CA GLY A 183 3.68 -0.50 -11.32
C GLY A 183 2.72 -0.48 -10.13
N ASP A 184 1.72 -1.36 -10.12
CA ASP A 184 0.80 -1.56 -8.97
C ASP A 184 1.30 -2.63 -7.98
N LEU A 185 2.29 -3.43 -8.37
CA LEU A 185 2.80 -4.53 -7.57
C LEU A 185 3.79 -4.04 -6.51
N ARG A 186 3.59 -4.48 -5.28
CA ARG A 186 4.55 -4.28 -4.18
C ARG A 186 5.39 -5.54 -4.00
N VAL A 187 6.72 -5.40 -4.06
CA VAL A 187 7.67 -6.51 -3.96
C VAL A 187 8.59 -6.29 -2.78
N ASP A 188 8.61 -7.22 -1.85
CA ASP A 188 9.58 -7.28 -0.78
C ASP A 188 10.80 -8.10 -1.26
N ALA A 189 11.94 -7.46 -1.49
CA ALA A 189 13.14 -8.08 -2.04
C ALA A 189 14.23 -8.21 -0.97
N GLN A 190 14.75 -9.43 -0.80
CA GLN A 190 15.92 -9.71 0.01
C GLN A 190 17.07 -10.12 -0.89
N LEU A 191 17.99 -9.18 -1.14
CA LEU A 191 19.19 -9.43 -1.94
C LEU A 191 20.29 -9.99 -1.04
N ARG A 192 20.93 -11.07 -1.50
CA ARG A 192 22.11 -11.68 -0.90
C ARG A 192 23.22 -11.76 -1.96
N PRO A 193 23.90 -10.64 -2.26
CA PRO A 193 24.94 -10.60 -3.28
C PRO A 193 26.08 -11.58 -3.01
N GLY A 194 26.46 -11.77 -1.73
CA GLY A 194 27.51 -12.72 -1.33
C GLY A 194 27.16 -14.19 -1.64
N ASP A 195 25.87 -14.53 -1.63
CA ASP A 195 25.37 -15.87 -1.98
C ASP A 195 24.96 -15.97 -3.46
N GLY A 196 25.00 -14.86 -4.20
CA GLY A 196 24.46 -14.75 -5.56
C GLY A 196 22.97 -15.07 -5.62
N LYS A 197 22.19 -14.70 -4.59
CA LYS A 197 20.74 -15.00 -4.51
C LYS A 197 19.91 -13.77 -4.24
N ALA A 198 18.71 -13.72 -4.80
CA ALA A 198 17.67 -12.79 -4.40
C ALA A 198 16.40 -13.57 -4.06
N MET A 199 15.72 -13.19 -3.00
CA MET A 199 14.38 -13.70 -2.67
C MET A 199 13.39 -12.56 -2.82
N LEU A 200 12.38 -12.74 -3.67
CA LEU A 200 11.33 -11.76 -3.88
C LEU A 200 10.02 -12.30 -3.31
N ALA A 201 9.36 -11.54 -2.45
CA ALA A 201 8.00 -11.81 -2.02
C ALA A 201 7.05 -10.81 -2.71
N LEU A 202 6.11 -11.34 -3.51
CA LEU A 202 5.18 -10.56 -4.31
C LEU A 202 3.87 -11.33 -4.44
N SER A 203 2.71 -10.68 -4.32
CA SER A 203 1.41 -11.37 -4.38
C SER A 203 1.31 -12.54 -3.40
N GLY A 204 1.99 -12.42 -2.25
CA GLY A 204 2.13 -13.48 -1.26
C GLY A 204 2.99 -14.69 -1.66
N ARG A 205 3.39 -14.86 -2.91
CA ARG A 205 4.32 -15.93 -3.34
C ARG A 205 5.77 -15.50 -3.17
N GLN A 206 6.67 -16.47 -3.06
CA GLN A 206 8.11 -16.24 -3.09
C GLN A 206 8.74 -16.72 -4.38
N LEU A 207 9.63 -15.90 -4.94
CA LEU A 207 10.53 -16.27 -6.02
C LEU A 207 11.96 -16.28 -5.46
N VAL A 208 12.73 -17.30 -5.82
CA VAL A 208 14.16 -17.37 -5.52
C VAL A 208 14.90 -17.25 -6.84
N LEU A 209 15.65 -16.16 -7.00
CA LEU A 209 16.41 -15.84 -8.19
C LEU A 209 17.90 -16.01 -7.92
N ALA A 210 18.65 -16.41 -8.94
CA ALA A 210 20.11 -16.53 -8.90
C ALA A 210 20.75 -15.35 -9.64
N SER A 211 21.92 -14.91 -9.19
CA SER A 211 22.69 -13.86 -9.85
C SER A 211 23.07 -14.30 -11.27
N ALA A 212 22.72 -13.50 -12.26
CA ALA A 212 23.05 -13.70 -13.66
C ALA A 212 24.36 -12.99 -14.05
N ASP A 213 24.69 -11.90 -13.36
CA ASP A 213 25.92 -11.13 -13.52
C ASP A 213 26.54 -10.80 -12.14
N ASP A 214 27.43 -9.80 -12.05
CA ASP A 214 28.16 -9.35 -10.86
C ASP A 214 27.25 -8.72 -9.77
N GLY A 215 26.09 -9.34 -9.49
CA GLY A 215 25.13 -8.92 -8.46
C GLY A 215 24.17 -7.81 -8.88
N ASN A 216 24.18 -7.42 -10.16
CA ASN A 216 23.33 -6.36 -10.73
C ASN A 216 22.05 -6.90 -11.37
N ARG A 217 21.97 -8.22 -11.57
CA ARG A 217 20.80 -8.89 -12.12
C ARG A 217 20.64 -10.26 -11.47
N TYR A 218 19.42 -10.55 -11.05
CA TYR A 218 19.01 -11.85 -10.54
C TYR A 218 17.91 -12.40 -11.44
N GLU A 219 17.95 -13.68 -11.81
CA GLU A 219 16.92 -14.31 -12.65
C GLU A 219 16.71 -15.80 -12.35
N ASP A 220 15.65 -16.37 -12.91
CA ASP A 220 15.36 -17.79 -12.91
C ASP A 220 15.13 -18.32 -14.34
N ASP A 221 15.08 -19.65 -14.47
CA ASP A 221 14.85 -20.33 -15.76
C ASP A 221 13.41 -20.17 -16.29
N LEU A 222 12.52 -19.57 -15.50
CA LEU A 222 11.12 -19.32 -15.88
C LEU A 222 10.94 -17.93 -16.51
N GLY A 223 12.00 -17.12 -16.58
CA GLY A 223 11.99 -15.79 -17.16
C GLY A 223 11.59 -14.69 -16.18
N ASN A 224 11.62 -14.96 -14.87
CA ASN A 224 11.53 -13.91 -13.86
C ASN A 224 12.92 -13.30 -13.64
N ALA A 225 12.99 -11.97 -13.48
CA ALA A 225 14.24 -11.29 -13.22
C ALA A 225 14.06 -9.99 -12.43
N LEU A 226 15.06 -9.65 -11.61
CA LEU A 226 15.22 -8.35 -10.99
C LEU A 226 16.56 -7.75 -11.40
N ASP A 227 16.50 -6.62 -12.09
CA ASP A 227 17.65 -5.78 -12.40
C ASP A 227 17.84 -4.71 -11.34
N THR A 228 19.09 -4.43 -10.97
CA THR A 228 19.47 -3.48 -9.90
C THR A 228 20.60 -2.53 -10.33
N ARG A 229 20.82 -2.34 -11.65
CA ARG A 229 21.93 -1.50 -12.15
C ARG A 229 21.77 -0.04 -11.77
N ASP A 230 22.90 0.57 -11.41
CA ASP A 230 23.04 2.01 -11.14
C ASP A 230 22.02 2.55 -10.10
N GLY A 231 21.57 1.68 -9.19
CA GLY A 231 20.57 2.02 -8.18
C GLY A 231 19.13 2.12 -8.71
N ALA A 232 18.91 1.85 -10.00
CA ALA A 232 17.59 1.66 -10.59
C ALA A 232 17.16 0.19 -10.45
N TYR A 233 15.86 -0.03 -10.26
CA TYR A 233 15.30 -1.37 -10.14
C TYR A 233 14.34 -1.64 -11.29
N ALA A 234 14.37 -2.84 -11.86
CA ALA A 234 13.40 -3.27 -12.86
C ALA A 234 13.03 -4.74 -12.67
N LEU A 235 11.74 -5.03 -12.57
CA LEU A 235 11.22 -6.39 -12.40
C LEU A 235 10.68 -6.90 -13.74
N SER A 236 11.06 -8.11 -14.12
CA SER A 236 10.43 -8.89 -15.19
C SER A 236 9.78 -10.12 -14.57
N LEU A 237 8.50 -10.37 -14.88
CA LEU A 237 7.84 -11.63 -14.54
C LEU A 237 7.72 -12.48 -15.81
N ALA A 238 7.66 -13.80 -15.66
CA ALA A 238 7.57 -14.75 -16.77
C ALA A 238 6.50 -14.35 -17.80
N GLY A 239 6.94 -14.12 -19.05
CA GLY A 239 6.06 -13.74 -20.16
C GLY A 239 5.53 -12.30 -20.12
N GLN A 240 6.02 -11.46 -19.19
CA GLN A 240 5.65 -10.04 -19.07
C GLN A 240 6.84 -9.13 -19.39
N PRO A 241 6.60 -7.92 -19.92
CA PRO A 241 7.67 -6.94 -20.11
C PRO A 241 8.23 -6.47 -18.78
N ALA A 242 9.48 -5.99 -18.79
CA ALA A 242 10.10 -5.39 -17.62
C ALA A 242 9.35 -4.12 -17.18
N VAL A 243 9.16 -3.97 -15.87
CA VAL A 243 8.52 -2.83 -15.23
C VAL A 243 9.54 -2.13 -14.32
N ALA A 244 9.65 -0.82 -14.45
CA ALA A 244 10.50 -0.03 -13.56
C ALA A 244 9.96 -0.04 -12.13
N CYS A 245 10.87 -0.11 -11.17
CA CYS A 245 10.56 -0.24 -9.76
C CYS A 245 11.22 0.89 -8.95
N THR A 246 10.51 1.40 -7.95
CA THR A 246 11.04 2.41 -7.03
C THR A 246 11.08 1.88 -5.59
N PRO A 247 12.16 2.11 -4.83
CA PRO A 247 12.18 1.77 -3.42
C PRO A 247 11.12 2.54 -2.62
N VAL A 248 10.43 1.84 -1.72
CA VAL A 248 9.42 2.39 -0.81
C VAL A 248 9.62 1.83 0.60
N GLU A 249 9.18 2.55 1.62
CA GLU A 249 9.34 2.11 3.01
C GLU A 249 8.28 1.09 3.44
N THR A 250 7.06 1.21 2.89
CA THR A 250 5.92 0.43 3.34
C THR A 250 5.88 -0.94 2.64
N PRO A 251 5.90 -2.08 3.35
CA PRO A 251 5.74 -3.41 2.76
C PRO A 251 4.32 -3.63 2.20
N SER A 252 4.15 -4.69 1.41
CA SER A 252 2.79 -5.14 1.05
C SER A 252 2.05 -5.68 2.29
N PRO A 253 0.70 -5.73 2.31
CA PRO A 253 -0.01 -6.41 3.40
C PRO A 253 0.45 -7.86 3.60
N TRP A 254 0.81 -8.53 2.50
CA TRP A 254 1.37 -9.89 2.48
C TRP A 254 2.78 -9.97 3.07
N GLY A 255 3.67 -9.07 2.68
CA GLY A 255 5.02 -8.97 3.22
C GLY A 255 5.03 -8.53 4.69
N ALA A 256 4.11 -7.65 5.09
CA ALA A 256 3.91 -7.29 6.47
C ALA A 256 3.46 -8.50 7.32
N ALA A 257 2.57 -9.33 6.78
CA ALA A 257 2.15 -10.58 7.42
C ALA A 257 3.31 -11.58 7.55
N ALA A 258 4.11 -11.76 6.47
CA ALA A 258 5.31 -12.60 6.51
C ALA A 258 6.28 -12.17 7.61
N ARG A 259 6.60 -10.87 7.69
CA ARG A 259 7.48 -10.31 8.74
C ARG A 259 6.95 -10.50 10.17
N ARG A 260 5.64 -10.66 10.34
CA ARG A 260 4.99 -10.99 11.63
C ARG A 260 4.93 -12.50 11.92
N GLY A 261 5.41 -13.35 11.01
CA GLY A 261 5.34 -14.81 11.15
C GLY A 261 3.93 -15.36 10.98
N ILE A 262 3.10 -14.72 10.14
CA ILE A 262 1.78 -15.23 9.77
C ILE A 262 1.96 -16.40 8.79
N ALA A 263 1.37 -17.55 9.13
CA ALA A 263 1.47 -18.77 8.32
C ALA A 263 0.56 -18.76 7.09
N PHE A 264 -0.56 -18.05 7.18
CA PHE A 264 -1.52 -17.92 6.10
C PHE A 264 -2.25 -16.58 6.18
N ARG A 265 -2.41 -15.92 5.03
CA ARG A 265 -3.27 -14.74 4.89
C ARG A 265 -4.22 -14.97 3.72
N ALA A 266 -5.44 -14.45 3.82
CA ALA A 266 -6.34 -14.33 2.68
C ALA A 266 -7.16 -13.05 2.75
N ALA A 267 -7.65 -12.58 1.61
CA ALA A 267 -8.49 -11.39 1.49
C ALA A 267 -9.45 -11.50 0.30
N GLY A 268 -10.54 -10.74 0.34
CA GLY A 268 -11.48 -10.58 -0.77
C GLY A 268 -12.29 -9.30 -0.66
N ASN A 269 -12.95 -8.92 -1.76
CA ASN A 269 -13.44 -7.54 -1.95
C ASN A 269 -14.96 -7.35 -1.82
N GLU A 270 -15.76 -8.43 -1.89
CA GLU A 270 -17.22 -8.34 -1.91
C GLU A 270 -17.91 -9.36 -0.97
N PRO A 271 -18.31 -8.94 0.25
CA PRO A 271 -17.87 -7.72 0.94
C PRO A 271 -16.39 -7.80 1.33
N GLY A 272 -15.77 -6.65 1.58
CA GLY A 272 -14.36 -6.56 1.92
C GLY A 272 -14.02 -7.32 3.21
N TRP A 273 -13.05 -8.23 3.14
CA TRP A 273 -12.60 -9.02 4.28
C TRP A 273 -11.13 -9.42 4.17
N HIS A 274 -10.48 -9.70 5.29
CA HIS A 274 -9.24 -10.43 5.31
C HIS A 274 -9.10 -11.29 6.57
N VAL A 275 -8.24 -12.31 6.49
CA VAL A 275 -7.92 -13.20 7.60
C VAL A 275 -6.41 -13.43 7.67
N GLU A 276 -5.89 -13.51 8.89
CA GLU A 276 -4.54 -13.94 9.19
C GLU A 276 -4.56 -15.12 10.15
N VAL A 277 -3.74 -16.13 9.86
CA VAL A 277 -3.55 -17.30 10.71
C VAL A 277 -2.09 -17.36 11.13
N GLY A 278 -1.85 -17.42 12.44
CA GLY A 278 -0.51 -17.59 13.01
C GLY A 278 0.09 -18.97 12.74
N THR A 279 1.26 -19.22 13.31
CA THR A 279 1.98 -20.50 13.23
C THR A 279 1.67 -21.43 14.41
N GLY A 280 2.02 -22.71 14.27
CA GLY A 280 1.88 -23.74 15.31
C GLY A 280 0.63 -24.62 15.18
N ASP A 281 0.50 -25.60 16.07
CA ASP A 281 -0.56 -26.63 16.00
C ASP A 281 -1.97 -26.11 16.37
N ALA A 282 -2.04 -25.00 17.10
CA ALA A 282 -3.28 -24.34 17.48
C ALA A 282 -3.13 -22.82 17.33
N PRO A 283 -3.05 -22.32 16.08
CA PRO A 283 -2.71 -20.93 15.82
C PRO A 283 -3.88 -19.99 16.16
N ARG A 284 -3.56 -18.73 16.43
CA ARG A 284 -4.56 -17.66 16.44
C ARG A 284 -5.03 -17.39 15.02
N LEU A 285 -6.34 -17.24 14.84
CA LEU A 285 -6.95 -16.79 13.59
C LEU A 285 -7.68 -15.48 13.86
N LYS A 286 -7.30 -14.42 13.16
CA LYS A 286 -7.97 -13.11 13.24
C LYS A 286 -8.53 -12.77 11.86
N ALA A 287 -9.83 -12.50 11.79
CA ALA A 287 -10.50 -12.01 10.60
C ALA A 287 -11.08 -10.62 10.83
N GLU A 288 -10.90 -9.73 9.86
CA GLU A 288 -11.58 -8.45 9.76
C GLU A 288 -12.56 -8.53 8.59
N LEU A 289 -13.84 -8.35 8.87
CA LEU A 289 -14.96 -8.48 7.95
C LEU A 289 -15.57 -7.10 7.72
N ASP A 290 -16.38 -7.00 6.66
CA ASP A 290 -17.21 -5.83 6.37
C ASP A 290 -16.38 -4.53 6.38
N TYR A 291 -15.27 -4.56 5.64
CA TYR A 291 -14.31 -3.45 5.54
C TYR A 291 -13.74 -3.01 6.90
N GLY A 292 -13.53 -3.98 7.79
CA GLY A 292 -12.90 -3.77 9.11
C GLY A 292 -13.87 -3.33 10.21
N THR A 293 -15.17 -3.20 9.91
CA THR A 293 -16.17 -2.82 10.93
C THR A 293 -16.47 -3.96 11.91
N ARG A 294 -16.20 -5.22 11.52
CA ARG A 294 -16.47 -6.40 12.34
C ARG A 294 -15.20 -7.24 12.44
N THR A 295 -14.75 -7.53 13.65
CA THR A 295 -13.54 -8.36 13.89
C THR A 295 -13.95 -9.65 14.58
N VAL A 296 -13.42 -10.77 14.10
CA VAL A 296 -13.66 -12.10 14.66
C VAL A 296 -12.32 -12.74 14.96
N GLU A 297 -12.16 -13.27 16.16
CA GLU A 297 -10.89 -13.85 16.60
C GLU A 297 -11.06 -15.19 17.30
N VAL A 298 -10.37 -16.20 16.77
CA VAL A 298 -10.26 -17.54 17.36
C VAL A 298 -8.88 -17.65 17.98
N GLU A 299 -8.81 -17.71 19.31
CA GLU A 299 -7.54 -17.77 20.06
C GLU A 299 -6.75 -19.05 19.81
N ARG A 300 -7.45 -20.16 19.55
CA ARG A 300 -6.87 -21.49 19.32
C ARG A 300 -7.66 -22.21 18.24
N ALA A 301 -7.34 -21.94 16.98
CA ALA A 301 -7.98 -22.61 15.86
C ALA A 301 -7.48 -24.06 15.74
N ALA A 302 -8.38 -24.97 15.39
CA ALA A 302 -8.04 -26.35 15.05
C ALA A 302 -7.80 -26.44 13.53
N ALA A 303 -6.65 -27.02 13.14
CA ALA A 303 -6.36 -27.27 11.73
C ALA A 303 -7.33 -28.33 11.15
N GLN A 304 -7.79 -28.11 9.92
CA GLN A 304 -8.66 -29.01 9.17
C GLN A 304 -8.16 -29.10 7.71
N GLY A 305 -7.23 -30.02 7.45
CA GLY A 305 -6.51 -30.06 6.19
C GLY A 305 -5.62 -28.82 6.04
N LEU A 306 -5.82 -28.03 4.97
CA LEU A 306 -5.19 -26.71 4.81
C LEU A 306 -5.97 -25.57 5.47
N GLY A 307 -7.20 -25.85 5.91
CA GLY A 307 -8.09 -24.89 6.55
C GLY A 307 -7.99 -24.89 8.08
N TYR A 308 -8.83 -24.07 8.70
CA TYR A 308 -8.88 -23.85 10.14
C TYR A 308 -10.32 -23.70 10.62
N ALA A 309 -10.63 -24.17 11.82
CA ALA A 309 -11.95 -23.99 12.42
C ALA A 309 -11.86 -23.70 13.92
N GLY A 310 -12.86 -23.00 14.45
CA GLY A 310 -12.99 -22.78 15.88
C GLY A 310 -14.15 -21.87 16.24
N THR A 311 -14.27 -21.59 17.52
CA THR A 311 -15.23 -20.62 18.05
C THR A 311 -14.46 -19.37 18.47
N ALA A 312 -14.92 -18.22 18.00
CA ALA A 312 -14.34 -16.95 18.33
C ALA A 312 -14.70 -16.50 19.75
N THR A 313 -13.99 -15.49 20.25
CA THR A 313 -14.19 -14.93 21.60
C THR A 313 -15.59 -14.37 21.83
N ASP A 314 -16.27 -13.94 20.77
CA ASP A 314 -17.65 -13.45 20.76
C ASP A 314 -18.71 -14.58 20.63
N GLY A 315 -18.27 -15.84 20.55
CA GLY A 315 -19.12 -17.01 20.36
C GLY A 315 -19.37 -17.37 18.88
N SER A 316 -18.86 -16.58 17.93
CA SER A 316 -19.05 -16.84 16.51
C SER A 316 -18.37 -18.15 16.07
N VAL A 317 -19.06 -18.96 15.27
CA VAL A 317 -18.48 -20.18 14.70
C VAL A 317 -17.76 -19.83 13.41
N VAL A 318 -16.45 -20.11 13.37
CA VAL A 318 -15.55 -19.76 12.27
C VAL A 318 -15.02 -21.01 11.59
N ARG A 319 -15.04 -21.02 10.26
CA ARG A 319 -14.37 -22.02 9.43
C ARG A 319 -13.72 -21.36 8.23
N LEU A 320 -12.41 -21.51 8.11
CA LEU A 320 -11.63 -21.09 6.96
C LEU A 320 -11.28 -22.32 6.13
N GLU A 321 -11.79 -22.38 4.91
CA GLU A 321 -11.44 -23.39 3.91
C GLU A 321 -10.36 -22.82 2.97
N VAL A 322 -9.31 -23.60 2.71
CA VAL A 322 -8.17 -23.18 1.90
C VAL A 322 -7.86 -24.27 0.87
N GLU A 323 -7.68 -23.87 -0.38
CA GLU A 323 -7.32 -24.75 -1.49
C GLU A 323 -6.12 -24.15 -2.24
N ARG A 324 -5.09 -24.97 -2.55
CA ARG A 324 -3.93 -24.58 -3.37
C ARG A 324 -4.31 -24.53 -4.85
N THR A 325 -5.19 -23.61 -5.17
CA THR A 325 -5.67 -23.34 -6.53
C THR A 325 -5.35 -21.89 -6.85
N ALA A 326 -4.81 -21.64 -8.05
CA ALA A 326 -4.53 -20.30 -8.51
C ALA A 326 -5.80 -19.43 -8.42
N CYS A 327 -5.67 -18.27 -7.78
CA CYS A 327 -6.76 -17.34 -7.53
C CYS A 327 -6.36 -15.98 -8.08
N GLN A 328 -7.27 -15.32 -8.79
CA GLN A 328 -7.06 -13.97 -9.29
C GLN A 328 -7.99 -13.03 -8.52
N ASP A 329 -7.41 -11.99 -7.94
CA ASP A 329 -8.17 -10.92 -7.30
C ASP A 329 -8.92 -10.14 -8.38
N ASP A 330 -10.22 -9.96 -8.19
CA ASP A 330 -11.14 -9.37 -9.18
C ASP A 330 -10.94 -7.86 -9.35
N MET A 331 -10.48 -7.18 -8.30
CA MET A 331 -10.26 -5.74 -8.29
C MET A 331 -8.90 -5.34 -8.86
N SER A 332 -7.84 -6.05 -8.50
CA SER A 332 -6.46 -5.73 -8.90
C SER A 332 -5.93 -6.57 -10.06
N GLY A 333 -6.55 -7.72 -10.35
CA GLY A 333 -6.03 -8.72 -11.28
C GLY A 333 -4.81 -9.49 -10.77
N GLU A 334 -4.38 -9.26 -9.53
CA GLU A 334 -3.23 -9.90 -8.91
C GLU A 334 -3.47 -11.41 -8.73
N SER A 335 -2.43 -12.23 -8.94
CA SER A 335 -2.53 -13.69 -8.89
C SER A 335 -1.89 -14.26 -7.62
N PHE A 336 -2.62 -15.16 -6.97
CA PHE A 336 -2.26 -15.81 -5.71
C PHE A 336 -2.25 -17.33 -5.85
N GLU A 337 -1.50 -18.01 -4.97
CA GLU A 337 -1.34 -19.48 -5.02
C GLU A 337 -2.48 -20.27 -4.38
N ALA A 338 -3.39 -19.60 -3.66
CA ALA A 338 -4.51 -20.24 -3.00
C ALA A 338 -5.82 -19.46 -3.15
N SER A 339 -6.92 -20.21 -3.17
CA SER A 339 -8.26 -19.69 -2.96
C SER A 339 -8.70 -19.96 -1.53
N ALA A 340 -9.43 -19.02 -0.94
CA ALA A 340 -9.93 -19.11 0.42
C ALA A 340 -11.44 -18.87 0.50
N ARG A 341 -12.10 -19.62 1.38
CA ARG A 341 -13.50 -19.40 1.76
C ARG A 341 -13.60 -19.31 3.27
N LEU A 342 -13.91 -18.13 3.78
CA LEU A 342 -14.14 -17.91 5.20
C LEU A 342 -15.63 -17.98 5.48
N HIS A 343 -16.01 -18.76 6.49
CA HIS A 343 -17.37 -18.89 6.98
C HIS A 343 -17.45 -18.37 8.41
N VAL A 344 -18.37 -17.45 8.68
CA VAL A 344 -18.61 -16.89 10.02
C VAL A 344 -20.11 -16.89 10.27
N ASN A 345 -20.57 -17.66 11.25
CA ASN A 345 -22.01 -17.77 11.60
C ASN A 345 -22.95 -18.09 10.41
N GLY A 346 -22.43 -18.74 9.36
CA GLY A 346 -23.17 -19.07 8.14
C GLY A 346 -22.99 -18.08 6.98
N GLU A 347 -22.47 -16.88 7.23
CA GLU A 347 -22.02 -15.96 6.16
C GLU A 347 -20.75 -16.53 5.51
N THR A 348 -20.60 -16.34 4.19
CA THR A 348 -19.48 -16.88 3.41
C THR A 348 -18.79 -15.78 2.63
N PHE A 349 -17.49 -15.68 2.83
CA PHE A 349 -16.61 -14.72 2.17
C PHE A 349 -15.63 -15.48 1.27
N ARG A 350 -15.46 -15.01 0.03
CA ARG A 350 -14.57 -15.63 -0.97
C ARG A 350 -13.41 -14.70 -1.25
N GLY A 351 -12.25 -15.28 -1.51
CA GLY A 351 -11.06 -14.49 -1.72
C GLY A 351 -9.85 -15.30 -2.11
N CYS A 352 -8.74 -14.61 -2.28
CA CYS A 352 -7.45 -15.17 -2.60
C CYS A 352 -6.54 -15.16 -1.37
N GLY A 353 -5.64 -16.12 -1.29
CA GLY A 353 -4.75 -16.28 -0.16
C GLY A 353 -3.36 -16.73 -0.56
N SER A 354 -2.45 -16.59 0.39
CA SER A 354 -1.08 -17.07 0.25
C SER A 354 -0.58 -17.63 1.57
N PHE A 355 0.44 -18.46 1.49
CA PHE A 355 1.21 -18.96 2.63
C PHE A 355 2.50 -18.13 2.71
N PRO A 356 2.51 -16.99 3.42
CA PRO A 356 3.70 -16.16 3.49
C PRO A 356 4.80 -16.98 4.16
N ALA A 357 5.91 -17.19 3.49
CA ALA A 357 7.00 -17.94 4.11
C ALA A 357 7.63 -17.09 5.22
N PRO A 358 8.05 -17.72 6.33
CA PRO A 358 8.68 -17.03 7.46
C PRO A 358 10.04 -16.42 7.13
#